data_AF-A0A2E6YKI6-F1
#
_entry.id   AF-A0A2E6YKI6-F1
#
_cell.length_a   1.000
_cell.length_b   1.000
_cell.length_c   1.000
_cell.angle_alpha   90.00
_cell.angle_beta   90.00
_cell.angle_gamma   90.00
#
_symmetry.space_group_name_H-M   'P 1'
#
loop_
_entity.id
_entity.type
_entity.pdbx_description
1 polymer ?
#
loop_
_entity_poly.entity_id
_entity_poly.type
_entity_poly.pdbx_seq_one_letter_code
_entity_poly.pdbx_strand_id
1 'polypeptide(L)'
;MKNQEMNVFELCRRDTKMSTDEMLSWLEIDLEYGYATELGGRYLRRIGNGNLMEFSCLIQDFDRWANSRAEDEDGELQLLFDLDRRPDRRAFLHYVESIQEELILDIQD
;
A
#
# COMPACT_ATOMS: atom_id res chain seq x y z
N MET A 1 -3.25 16.68 -29.71
CA MET A 1 -2.75 15.58 -28.86
C MET A 1 -3.85 15.27 -27.86
N LYS A 2 -4.41 14.05 -27.86
CA LYS A 2 -5.31 13.65 -26.78
C LYS A 2 -4.45 13.50 -25.54
N ASN A 3 -4.69 14.31 -24.51
CA ASN A 3 -4.20 13.99 -23.18
C ASN A 3 -4.88 12.66 -22.82
N GLN A 4 -4.17 11.54 -22.98
CA GLN A 4 -4.59 10.32 -22.30
C GLN A 4 -4.59 10.68 -20.82
N GLU A 5 -5.75 10.59 -20.19
CA GLU A 5 -5.84 10.63 -18.74
C GLU A 5 -4.93 9.52 -18.23
N MET A 6 -3.81 9.92 -17.65
CA MET A 6 -2.81 9.02 -17.12
C MET A 6 -3.37 8.47 -15.82
N ASN A 7 -3.27 7.15 -15.61
CA ASN A 7 -3.81 6.58 -14.38
C ASN A 7 -2.99 7.06 -13.16
N VAL A 8 -3.59 7.03 -11.98
CA VAL A 8 -2.95 7.52 -10.74
C VAL A 8 -1.61 6.83 -10.47
N PHE A 9 -1.52 5.52 -10.71
CA PHE A 9 -0.30 4.74 -10.51
C PHE A 9 0.82 5.15 -11.47
N GLU A 10 0.52 5.43 -12.73
CA GLU A 10 1.46 5.91 -13.74
C GLU A 10 1.98 7.30 -13.38
N LEU A 11 1.11 8.17 -12.84
CA LEU A 11 1.54 9.45 -12.30
C LEU A 11 2.51 9.27 -11.14
N CYS A 12 2.15 8.47 -10.14
CA CYS A 12 3.00 8.21 -8.97
C CYS A 12 4.33 7.54 -9.33
N ARG A 13 4.36 6.67 -10.35
CA ARG A 13 5.60 6.04 -10.85
C ARG A 13 6.52 7.02 -11.59
N ARG A 14 5.96 8.02 -12.27
CA ARG A 14 6.72 9.01 -13.08
C ARG A 14 7.21 10.19 -12.25
N ASP A 15 6.44 10.62 -11.26
CA ASP A 15 6.82 11.74 -10.40
C ASP A 15 7.78 11.31 -9.27
N THR A 16 9.07 11.50 -9.52
CA THR A 16 10.13 11.16 -8.57
C THR A 16 10.32 12.19 -7.45
N LYS A 17 9.63 13.34 -7.50
CA LYS A 17 9.77 14.41 -6.50
C LYS A 17 8.62 14.44 -5.49
N MET A 18 7.51 13.78 -5.82
CA MET A 18 6.35 13.60 -4.96
C MET A 18 6.73 12.94 -3.63
N SER A 19 6.29 13.58 -2.53
CA SER A 19 6.42 13.07 -1.16
C SER A 19 5.50 11.88 -0.89
N THR A 20 5.76 11.15 0.20
CA THR A 20 4.90 10.04 0.64
C THR A 20 3.47 10.50 0.90
N ASP A 21 3.27 11.62 1.58
CA ASP A 21 1.93 12.12 1.92
C ASP A 21 1.15 12.55 0.67
N GLU A 22 1.81 13.23 -0.28
CA GLU A 22 1.21 13.54 -1.57
C GLU A 22 0.84 12.24 -2.30
N MET A 23 1.76 11.27 -2.38
CA MET A 23 1.49 9.99 -3.04
C MET A 23 0.28 9.26 -2.44
N LEU A 24 0.18 9.18 -1.12
CA LEU A 24 -0.94 8.55 -0.44
C LEU A 24 -2.24 9.30 -0.70
N SER A 25 -2.22 10.64 -0.71
CA SER A 25 -3.37 11.46 -1.07
C SER A 25 -3.83 11.23 -2.51
N TRP A 26 -2.92 11.07 -3.47
CA TRP A 26 -3.27 10.75 -4.85
C TRP A 26 -3.92 9.37 -4.96
N LEU A 27 -3.43 8.39 -4.20
CA LEU A 27 -3.98 7.04 -4.13
C LEU A 27 -5.28 6.94 -3.32
N GLU A 28 -5.78 8.07 -2.80
CA GLU A 28 -6.95 8.14 -1.91
C GLU A 28 -6.79 7.27 -0.65
N ILE A 29 -5.54 7.07 -0.20
CA ILE A 29 -5.20 6.34 1.02
C ILE A 29 -5.14 7.35 2.17
N ASP A 30 -6.20 7.39 2.97
CA ASP A 30 -6.22 8.17 4.20
C ASP A 30 -5.70 7.31 5.37
N LEU A 31 -4.61 7.76 5.99
CA LEU A 31 -4.05 7.17 7.20
C LEU A 31 -4.45 8.07 8.36
N GLU A 32 -5.55 7.73 9.04
CA GLU A 32 -5.97 8.48 10.22
C GLU A 32 -4.82 8.54 11.25
N TYR A 33 -4.71 9.67 11.96
CA TYR A 33 -3.68 9.88 12.99
C TYR A 33 -3.68 8.74 14.02
N GLY A 34 -2.76 7.79 13.84
CA GLY A 34 -2.51 6.68 14.77
C GLY A 34 -3.17 5.34 14.42
N TYR A 35 -3.94 5.23 13.34
CA TYR A 35 -4.78 4.05 13.07
C TYR A 35 -4.61 3.60 11.62
N ALA A 36 -4.35 2.32 11.43
CA ALA A 36 -4.19 1.72 10.12
C ALA A 36 -5.46 1.90 9.27
N THR A 37 -5.32 1.89 7.94
CA THR A 37 -6.44 1.87 7.00
C THR A 37 -6.61 0.49 6.39
N GLU A 38 -7.83 0.07 6.08
CA GLU A 38 -8.07 -1.22 5.44
C GLU A 38 -7.88 -1.11 3.92
N LEU A 39 -7.11 -2.04 3.35
CA LEU A 39 -6.87 -2.14 1.92
C LEU A 39 -6.70 -3.62 1.52
N GLY A 40 -7.59 -4.13 0.67
CA GLY A 40 -7.49 -5.50 0.13
C GLY A 40 -7.52 -6.59 1.20
N GLY A 41 -8.40 -6.46 2.20
CA GLY A 41 -8.50 -7.42 3.30
C GLY A 41 -7.31 -7.42 4.26
N ARG A 42 -6.45 -6.40 4.22
CA ARG A 42 -5.31 -6.18 5.14
C ARG A 42 -5.36 -4.77 5.71
N TYR A 43 -4.77 -4.57 6.88
CA TYR A 43 -4.54 -3.23 7.40
C TYR A 43 -3.19 -2.70 6.93
N LEU A 44 -3.18 -1.48 6.40
CA LEU A 44 -2.00 -0.71 6.03
C LEU A 44 -1.71 0.34 7.10
N ARG A 45 -0.48 0.38 7.61
CA ARG A 45 -0.04 1.42 8.55
C ARG A 45 1.28 2.05 8.16
N ARG A 46 1.47 3.27 8.64
CA ARG A 46 2.74 4.00 8.61
C ARG A 46 3.53 3.70 9.88
N ILE A 47 4.82 3.38 9.73
CA ILE A 47 5.74 3.08 10.85
C ILE A 47 6.91 4.06 10.83
N GLY A 48 7.43 4.39 12.03
CA GLY A 48 8.64 5.19 12.19
C GLY A 48 8.45 6.64 11.71
N ASN A 49 9.51 7.23 11.15
CA ASN A 49 9.55 8.65 10.74
C ASN A 49 8.73 8.97 9.48
N GLY A 50 7.86 8.06 9.03
CA GLY A 50 6.83 8.36 8.06
C GLY A 50 7.03 7.81 6.64
N ASN A 51 8.10 7.10 6.33
CA ASN A 51 8.26 6.54 4.97
C ASN A 51 8.20 5.00 4.94
N LEU A 52 8.10 4.37 6.11
CA LEU A 52 7.90 2.92 6.18
C LEU A 52 6.40 2.62 6.19
N MET A 53 5.97 1.83 5.22
CA MET A 53 4.60 1.32 5.12
C MET A 53 4.60 -0.18 5.39
N GLU A 54 3.74 -0.64 6.28
CA GLU A 54 3.62 -2.06 6.63
C GLU A 54 2.17 -2.50 6.43
N PHE A 55 1.98 -3.59 5.69
CA PHE A 55 0.71 -4.30 5.65
C PHE A 55 0.68 -5.39 6.70
N SER A 56 -0.49 -5.61 7.28
CA SER A 56 -0.73 -6.75 8.15
C SER A 56 -0.90 -8.06 7.37
N CYS A 57 -1.04 -9.18 8.10
CA CYS A 57 -1.69 -10.38 7.58
C CYS A 57 -3.14 -10.09 7.14
N LEU A 58 -3.80 -11.07 6.51
CA LEU A 58 -5.21 -10.95 6.15
C LEU A 58 -6.05 -10.77 7.43
N ILE A 59 -7.04 -9.88 7.38
CA ILE A 59 -7.92 -9.55 8.51
C ILE A 59 -8.73 -10.76 8.97
N GLN A 60 -9.02 -11.71 8.08
CA GLN A 60 -9.69 -12.96 8.48
C GLN A 60 -8.81 -13.85 9.38
N ASP A 61 -7.49 -13.70 9.31
CA ASP A 61 -6.50 -14.46 10.09
C ASP A 61 -6.09 -13.72 11.38
N PHE A 62 -6.74 -12.59 11.69
CA PHE A 62 -6.40 -11.72 12.81
C PHE A 62 -6.94 -12.27 14.13
N ASP A 63 -6.08 -12.90 14.94
CA ASP A 63 -6.40 -13.23 16.34
C ASP A 63 -5.98 -12.09 17.30
N ARG A 64 -4.80 -11.46 17.09
CA ARG A 64 -4.30 -10.27 17.82
C ARG A 64 -3.27 -9.48 17.00
N TRP A 65 -3.19 -8.14 17.17
CA TRP A 65 -2.23 -7.28 16.44
C TRP A 65 -0.74 -7.61 16.71
N ALA A 66 -0.41 -8.24 17.84
CA ALA A 66 0.95 -8.73 18.07
C ALA A 66 1.36 -9.86 17.10
N ASN A 67 0.38 -10.51 16.47
CA ASN A 67 0.55 -11.56 15.46
C ASN A 67 0.22 -11.04 14.05
N SER A 68 0.07 -9.73 13.86
CA SER A 68 -0.36 -9.15 12.59
C SER A 68 0.78 -8.85 11.62
N ARG A 69 2.03 -9.03 12.05
CA ARG A 69 3.15 -9.04 11.12
C ARG A 69 2.97 -10.26 10.24
N ALA A 70 2.76 -10.02 8.96
CA ALA A 70 2.75 -11.09 8.00
C ALA A 70 4.18 -11.65 7.97
N GLU A 71 4.36 -12.88 8.45
CA GLU A 71 5.60 -13.65 8.34
C GLU A 71 5.36 -14.65 7.19
N ASP A 72 6.35 -14.85 6.30
CA ASP A 72 6.31 -15.99 5.38
C ASP A 72 6.66 -17.30 6.09
N GLU A 73 6.61 -18.42 5.36
CA GLU A 73 6.93 -19.74 5.90
C GLU A 73 8.36 -19.84 6.48
N ASP A 74 9.24 -18.88 6.14
CA ASP A 74 10.62 -18.77 6.57
C ASP A 74 10.81 -17.76 7.73
N GLY A 75 9.76 -17.06 8.17
CA GLY A 75 9.81 -16.09 9.27
C GLY A 75 10.29 -14.69 8.86
N GLU A 76 10.29 -14.36 7.56
CA GLU A 76 10.69 -13.05 7.06
C GLU A 76 9.52 -12.04 7.06
N LEU A 77 9.82 -10.77 7.37
CA LEU A 77 8.87 -9.65 7.45
C LEU A 77 8.19 -9.41 6.08
N GLN A 78 6.95 -9.85 5.93
CA GLN A 78 6.17 -9.58 4.71
C GLN A 78 5.67 -8.13 4.67
N LEU A 79 5.75 -7.57 3.46
CA LEU A 79 5.08 -6.34 3.02
C LEU A 79 5.42 -5.08 3.85
N LEU A 80 6.70 -4.96 4.23
CA LEU A 80 7.29 -3.70 4.68
C LEU A 80 7.95 -2.99 3.49
N PHE A 81 7.57 -1.75 3.24
CA PHE A 81 8.07 -0.95 2.12
C PHE A 81 8.68 0.35 2.64
N ASP A 82 9.95 0.60 2.33
CA ASP A 82 10.62 1.88 2.58
C ASP A 82 10.44 2.80 1.37
N LEU A 83 9.48 3.73 1.45
CA LEU A 83 9.10 4.59 0.33
C LEU A 83 10.15 5.64 -0.06
N ASP A 84 11.20 5.83 0.77
CA ASP A 84 12.37 6.60 0.37
C ASP A 84 13.23 5.85 -0.67
N ARG A 85 13.11 4.51 -0.71
CA ARG A 85 13.83 3.66 -1.65
C ARG A 85 12.99 3.47 -2.90
N ARG A 86 13.56 3.88 -4.04
CA ARG A 86 12.89 3.77 -5.35
C ARG A 86 12.40 2.33 -5.68
N PRO A 87 13.14 1.25 -5.40
CA PRO A 87 12.64 -0.11 -5.64
C PRO A 87 11.40 -0.44 -4.80
N ASP A 88 11.46 -0.19 -3.49
CA ASP A 88 10.38 -0.49 -2.54
C ASP A 88 9.15 0.37 -2.81
N ARG A 89 9.32 1.65 -3.16
CA ARG A 89 8.23 2.53 -3.60
C ARG A 89 7.52 1.97 -4.84
N ARG A 90 8.27 1.43 -5.80
CA ARG A 90 7.67 0.78 -6.98
C ARG A 90 6.93 -0.49 -6.61
N ALA A 91 7.51 -1.31 -5.72
CA ALA A 91 6.87 -2.52 -5.24
C ALA A 91 5.56 -2.22 -4.49
N PHE A 92 5.55 -1.21 -3.62
CA PHE A 92 4.36 -0.71 -2.94
C PHE A 92 3.27 -0.29 -3.93
N LEU A 93 3.62 0.54 -4.93
CA LEU A 93 2.66 0.99 -5.94
C LEU A 93 2.08 -0.17 -6.75
N HIS A 94 2.90 -1.16 -7.12
CA HIS A 94 2.42 -2.36 -7.81
C HIS A 94 1.48 -3.19 -6.94
N TYR A 95 1.76 -3.30 -5.64
CA TYR A 95 0.92 -4.04 -4.71
C TYR A 95 -0.44 -3.35 -4.47
N VAL A 96 -0.46 -2.02 -4.33
CA VAL A 96 -1.72 -1.25 -4.22
C VAL A 96 -2.53 -1.35 -5.51
N GLU A 97 -1.89 -1.28 -6.68
CA GLU A 97 -2.55 -1.43 -7.97
C GLU A 97 -3.19 -2.82 -8.12
N SER A 98 -2.49 -3.89 -7.76
CA SER A 98 -3.04 -5.24 -7.86
C SER A 98 -4.26 -5.43 -6.95
N ILE A 99 -4.25 -4.87 -5.74
CA ILE A 99 -5.41 -4.90 -4.84
C ILE A 99 -6.63 -4.20 -5.47
N GLN A 100 -6.42 -3.03 -6.08
CA GLN A 100 -7.53 -2.29 -6.70
C GLN A 100 -8.09 -3.02 -7.93
N GLU A 101 -7.23 -3.66 -8.73
CA GLU A 101 -7.64 -4.48 -9.86
C GLU A 101 -8.48 -5.69 -9.42
N GLU A 102 -8.06 -6.39 -8.35
CA GLU A 102 -8.81 -7.52 -7.78
C GLU A 102 -10.20 -7.08 -7.26
N LEU A 103 -10.27 -5.98 -6.51
CA LEU A 103 -11.55 -5.45 -6.00
C LEU A 103 -12.53 -5.05 -7.11
N ILE A 104 -12.03 -4.57 -8.25
CA ILE A 104 -12.88 -4.23 -9.40
C ILE A 104 -13.49 -5.49 -10.02
N LEU A 105 -12.76 -6.60 -10.04
CA LEU A 105 -13.21 -7.87 -10.60
C LEU A 105 -14.29 -8.51 -9.71
N ASP A 106 -14.13 -8.47 -8.39
CA ASP A 106 -15.11 -9.01 -7.43
C ASP A 106 -16.48 -8.31 -7.46
N ILE A 107 -16.56 -7.07 -8.00
CA ILE A 107 -17.82 -6.32 -8.13
C ILE A 107 -18.61 -6.75 -9.39
N GLN A 108 -17.98 -7.45 -10.33
CA GLN A 108 -18.58 -7.83 -11.62
C GLN A 108 -19.15 -9.26 -11.66
N ASP A 109 -18.90 -10.08 -10.65
CA ASP A 109 -19.45 -11.42 -10.45
C ASP A 109 -20.68 -11.44 -9.51
#